data_AF-A0A4P8GUD7-F1
#
_entry.id   AF-A0A4P8GUD7-F1
#
_cell.length_a   1.000
_cell.length_b   1.000
_cell.length_c   1.000
_cell.angle_alpha   90.00
_cell.angle_beta   90.00
_cell.angle_gamma   90.00
#
_symmetry.space_group_name_H-M   'P 1'
#
loop_
_entity.id
_entity.type
_entity.pdbx_description
1 polymer ?
#
loop_
_entity_poly.entity_id
_entity_poly.type
_entity_poly.pdbx_seq_one_letter_code
_entity_poly.pdbx_strand_id
1 'polypeptide(L)'
;MSFELLAASPTDEWLWDLARERQNPAQAVCAPDLYYSSRAAGTTWGLPEGGTGSTGSAAASDGGSAAALERRLDGLLEFYTAEVEQRGWYGYWNFGDFMHSYDQYRHQWRYDLGGFAWANNELAPNMWLWQYFLRTGDARAYRLAEAMTWHSAEVDRHHFGEYSQLGSRHNVVHWGCGCKEVRISMAGLHRYYYFLTGDERIGELLSEVRDAEQALDRLDPMREFYDRTPERTHIRIGPDWSALVSNWFSEWERTGDSSWRDRITKGIGQLEAMPHGLLSGPTLEFNAAALDLHHMFTGTAGGFHMIIAFGAPQVWMEVAEALDLEGFRRMIADFGRFYALPEAEKQRLTGGTLDDGHFSWPSMASGMMAYGAWYYRDEGLAAKVWEILLADAEDGLDVPFAESLKQAHTWQPVREFPRLSTNWASQWSLNVMLCLELIGPPGAPRWAGRRSELSELPR
;
A
#
# COMPACT_ATOMS: atom_id res chain seq x y z
N MET A 1 -11.55 16.01 -22.48
CA MET A 1 -11.30 16.97 -23.59
C MET A 1 -12.03 18.26 -23.26
N SER A 2 -11.34 19.40 -23.18
CA SER A 2 -11.97 20.70 -22.88
C SER A 2 -12.12 21.54 -24.15
N PHE A 3 -13.29 22.18 -24.30
CA PHE A 3 -13.62 23.02 -25.44
C PHE A 3 -13.99 24.42 -24.93
N GLU A 4 -13.44 25.46 -25.55
CA GLU A 4 -13.81 26.85 -25.25
C GLU A 4 -14.40 27.48 -26.50
N LEU A 5 -15.57 28.09 -26.34
CA LEU A 5 -16.28 28.79 -27.40
C LEU A 5 -16.19 30.29 -27.12
N LEU A 6 -15.48 31.00 -27.99
CA LEU A 6 -15.19 32.42 -27.82
C LEU A 6 -15.93 33.24 -28.88
N ALA A 7 -16.56 34.33 -28.44
CA ALA A 7 -17.30 35.23 -29.33
C ALA A 7 -16.38 36.08 -30.24
N ALA A 8 -15.10 36.18 -29.89
CA ALA A 8 -14.06 36.88 -30.63
C ALA A 8 -12.70 36.23 -30.36
N SER A 9 -11.70 36.56 -31.17
CA SER A 9 -10.32 36.11 -30.97
C SER A 9 -9.81 36.53 -29.58
N PRO A 10 -9.31 35.60 -28.75
CA PRO A 10 -8.75 35.93 -27.44
C PRO A 10 -7.40 36.65 -27.59
N THR A 11 -6.94 37.26 -26.50
CA THR A 11 -5.57 37.77 -26.39
C THR A 11 -4.59 36.63 -26.15
N ASP A 12 -3.31 36.88 -26.47
CA ASP A 12 -2.24 35.92 -26.20
C ASP A 12 -2.10 35.61 -24.70
N GLU A 13 -2.29 36.61 -23.84
CA GLU A 13 -2.29 36.47 -22.38
C GLU A 13 -3.39 35.50 -21.91
N TRP A 14 -4.61 35.66 -22.43
CA TRP A 14 -5.71 34.76 -22.09
C TRP A 14 -5.46 33.32 -22.55
N LEU A 15 -4.91 33.16 -23.76
CA LEU A 15 -4.54 31.83 -24.27
C LEU A 15 -3.46 31.18 -23.41
N TRP A 16 -2.49 31.96 -22.93
CA TRP A 16 -1.43 31.48 -22.05
C TRP A 16 -1.95 31.07 -20.68
N ASP A 17 -2.82 31.87 -20.07
CA ASP A 17 -3.42 31.53 -18.78
C ASP A 17 -4.33 30.30 -18.88
N LEU A 18 -5.11 30.19 -19.97
CA LEU A 18 -5.88 28.98 -20.25
C LEU A 18 -4.98 27.75 -20.42
N ALA A 19 -3.85 27.88 -21.13
CA ALA A 19 -2.91 26.78 -21.31
C ALA A 19 -2.30 26.34 -19.97
N ARG A 20 -1.93 27.29 -19.11
CA ARG A 20 -1.41 27.01 -17.77
C ARG A 20 -2.44 26.30 -16.90
N GLU A 21 -3.67 26.79 -16.87
CA GLU A 21 -4.76 26.17 -16.13
C GLU A 21 -5.03 24.75 -16.64
N ARG A 22 -5.00 24.52 -17.95
CA ARG A 22 -5.24 23.17 -18.52
C ARG A 22 -4.11 22.18 -18.28
N GLN A 23 -2.87 22.66 -18.16
CA GLN A 23 -1.72 21.79 -17.86
C GLN A 23 -1.63 21.46 -16.37
N ASN A 24 -2.15 22.33 -15.49
CA ASN A 24 -2.16 22.12 -14.05
C ASN A 24 -3.44 22.68 -13.43
N PRO A 25 -4.59 21.99 -13.61
CA PRO A 25 -5.90 22.51 -13.21
C PRO A 25 -6.00 22.67 -11.70
N ALA A 26 -6.54 23.79 -11.23
CA ALA A 26 -6.69 24.02 -9.80
C ALA A 26 -7.62 22.97 -9.16
N GLN A 27 -7.11 22.25 -8.16
CA GLN A 27 -7.89 21.26 -7.40
C GLN A 27 -8.20 21.80 -6.01
N ALA A 28 -9.49 22.00 -5.72
CA ALA A 28 -9.92 22.28 -4.36
C ALA A 28 -9.79 21.02 -3.50
N VAL A 29 -9.16 21.16 -2.33
CA VAL A 29 -8.94 20.07 -1.37
C VAL A 29 -9.21 20.57 0.06
N CYS A 30 -9.51 19.66 0.97
CA CYS A 30 -9.64 19.98 2.39
C CYS A 30 -8.26 20.06 3.07
N ALA A 31 -8.22 20.69 4.24
CA ALA A 31 -7.04 20.66 5.10
C ALA A 31 -6.81 19.24 5.66
N PRO A 32 -5.54 18.81 5.86
CA PRO A 32 -5.21 17.50 6.42
C PRO A 32 -5.93 17.18 7.74
N ASP A 33 -6.10 18.15 8.62
CA ASP A 33 -6.80 17.97 9.90
C ASP A 33 -8.24 17.49 9.72
N LEU A 34 -8.92 17.90 8.64
CA LEU A 34 -10.29 17.45 8.36
C LEU A 34 -10.30 15.99 7.91
N TYR A 35 -9.39 15.60 7.01
CA TYR A 35 -9.25 14.20 6.62
C TYR A 35 -8.97 13.33 7.84
N TYR A 36 -8.01 13.73 8.69
CA TYR A 36 -7.61 12.99 9.86
C TYR A 36 -8.72 12.87 10.91
N SER A 37 -9.38 13.98 11.25
CA SER A 37 -10.45 13.98 12.26
C SER A 37 -11.71 13.25 11.82
N SER A 38 -12.01 13.24 10.52
CA SER A 38 -13.16 12.52 9.97
C SER A 38 -12.98 11.01 9.94
N ARG A 39 -11.73 10.52 9.85
CA ARG A 39 -11.38 9.11 9.61
C ARG A 39 -12.01 8.51 8.34
N ALA A 40 -12.51 9.36 7.43
CA ALA A 40 -13.22 8.93 6.22
C ALA A 40 -12.33 8.31 5.13
N ALA A 41 -11.00 8.44 5.27
CA ALA A 41 -10.01 7.83 4.39
C ALA A 41 -9.09 6.86 5.16
N GLY A 42 -9.67 6.16 6.13
CA GLY A 42 -9.02 5.14 6.94
C GLY A 42 -8.29 5.64 8.19
N THR A 43 -7.72 4.67 8.91
CA THR A 43 -7.05 4.86 10.20
C THR A 43 -5.57 4.51 10.20
N THR A 44 -5.01 4.15 9.05
CA THR A 44 -3.63 3.63 8.94
C THR A 44 -2.57 4.71 8.77
N TRP A 45 -2.90 5.97 9.04
CA TRP A 45 -2.02 7.11 8.89
C TRP A 45 -2.39 8.22 9.90
N GLY A 46 -1.39 9.00 10.32
CA GLY A 46 -1.53 10.10 11.30
C GLY A 46 -1.09 11.46 10.79
N LEU A 47 -1.41 12.56 11.46
CA LEU A 47 -0.80 13.86 11.09
C LEU A 47 0.71 13.86 11.39
N PRO A 48 1.54 14.60 10.62
CA PRO A 48 2.95 14.78 10.93
C PRO A 48 3.15 15.40 12.33
N GLU A 49 4.15 14.92 13.07
CA GLU A 49 4.44 15.48 14.40
C GLU A 49 4.94 16.93 14.29
N GLY A 50 4.36 17.84 15.07
CA GLY A 50 4.61 19.28 14.98
C GLY A 50 3.62 20.07 14.12
N GLY A 51 2.60 19.42 13.55
CA GLY A 51 1.51 20.04 12.79
C GLY A 51 1.77 20.15 11.29
N THR A 52 0.74 20.53 10.54
CA THR A 52 0.81 20.72 9.08
C THR A 52 1.82 21.82 8.74
N GLY A 53 2.96 21.46 8.15
CA GLY A 53 4.03 22.40 7.79
C GLY A 53 5.34 22.29 8.60
N SER A 54 5.47 21.31 9.50
CA SER A 54 6.72 21.07 10.26
C SER A 54 7.87 20.44 9.46
N THR A 55 7.73 20.32 8.12
CA THR A 55 8.79 19.83 7.22
C THR A 55 10.01 20.77 7.15
N GLY A 56 9.98 21.92 7.82
CA GLY A 56 11.09 22.88 7.91
C GLY A 56 12.09 22.63 9.07
N SER A 57 13.35 22.39 8.72
CA SER A 57 14.57 22.91 9.37
C SER A 57 14.62 23.00 10.92
N ALA A 58 14.36 21.90 11.63
CA ALA A 58 14.87 21.73 12.99
C ALA A 58 15.92 20.61 13.01
N ALA A 59 17.18 21.00 13.22
CA ALA A 59 18.30 20.10 13.42
C ALA A 59 18.14 19.34 14.75
N ALA A 60 17.43 18.21 14.71
CA ALA A 60 17.53 17.19 15.75
C ALA A 60 18.57 16.17 15.28
N SER A 61 19.69 16.11 15.99
CA SER A 61 20.83 15.21 15.77
C SER A 61 20.54 13.76 16.19
N ASP A 62 19.27 13.34 16.17
CA ASP A 62 18.86 11.98 16.50
C ASP A 62 18.08 11.41 15.31
N GLY A 63 18.69 10.44 14.63
CA GLY A 63 18.15 9.78 13.45
C GLY A 63 16.83 9.05 13.72
N GLY A 64 16.46 8.83 14.98
CA GLY A 64 15.16 8.24 15.35
C GLY A 64 14.03 9.25 15.60
N SER A 65 14.27 10.56 15.56
CA SER A 65 13.20 11.53 15.87
C SER A 65 12.07 11.53 14.81
N ALA A 66 10.83 11.84 15.22
CA ALA A 66 9.72 11.97 14.27
C ALA A 66 10.05 12.94 13.12
N ALA A 67 10.68 14.08 13.43
CA ALA A 67 11.09 15.04 12.41
C ALA A 67 12.12 14.47 11.40
N ALA A 68 13.02 13.58 11.82
CA ALA A 68 13.95 12.91 10.90
C ALA A 68 13.22 11.94 9.96
N LEU A 69 12.26 11.18 10.50
CA LEU A 69 11.41 10.28 9.73
C LEU A 69 10.56 11.05 8.71
N GLU A 70 9.91 12.15 9.10
CA GLU A 70 9.11 12.98 8.18
C GLU A 70 9.99 13.60 7.07
N ARG A 71 11.20 14.07 7.38
CA ARG A 71 12.14 14.57 6.36
C ARG A 71 12.58 13.49 5.37
N ARG A 72 12.73 12.24 5.83
CA ARG A 72 13.07 11.11 4.97
C ARG A 72 11.92 10.78 4.03
N LEU A 73 10.67 10.78 4.53
CA LEU A 73 9.47 10.61 3.71
C LEU A 73 9.35 11.71 2.65
N ASP A 74 9.55 12.98 3.02
CA ASP A 74 9.56 14.11 2.09
C ASP A 74 10.67 13.98 1.03
N GLY A 75 11.87 13.58 1.44
CA GLY A 75 12.99 13.37 0.53
C GLY A 75 12.75 12.24 -0.48
N LEU A 76 12.07 11.16 -0.07
CA LEU A 76 11.64 10.10 -0.99
C LEU A 76 10.63 10.64 -2.00
N LEU A 77 9.64 11.44 -1.56
CA LEU A 77 8.68 12.07 -2.47
C LEU A 77 9.38 13.01 -3.47
N GLU A 78 10.30 13.85 -2.99
CA GLU A 78 11.09 14.76 -3.84
C GLU A 78 11.88 13.97 -4.89
N PHE A 79 12.51 12.87 -4.49
CA PHE A 79 13.25 12.01 -5.39
C PHE A 79 12.38 11.42 -6.49
N TYR A 80 11.22 10.83 -6.17
CA TYR A 80 10.32 10.29 -7.19
C TYR A 80 9.72 11.39 -8.08
N THR A 81 9.44 12.57 -7.52
CA THR A 81 9.02 13.74 -8.31
C THR A 81 10.07 14.12 -9.34
N ALA A 82 11.34 14.15 -8.94
CA ALA A 82 12.46 14.46 -9.83
C ALA A 82 12.75 13.34 -10.84
N GLU A 83 12.55 12.06 -10.47
CA GLU A 83 12.80 10.93 -11.36
C GLU A 83 11.87 10.92 -12.57
N VAL A 84 10.61 11.37 -12.45
CA VAL A 84 9.68 11.47 -13.59
C VAL A 84 10.30 12.31 -14.72
N GLU A 85 10.80 13.51 -14.39
CA GLU A 85 11.47 14.41 -15.33
C GLU A 85 12.85 13.85 -15.76
N GLN A 86 13.69 13.44 -14.80
CA GLN A 86 15.06 12.99 -15.05
C GLN A 86 15.12 11.78 -15.98
N ARG A 87 14.16 10.86 -15.84
CA ARG A 87 14.09 9.62 -16.64
C ARG A 87 13.16 9.73 -17.83
N GLY A 88 12.44 10.84 -17.95
CA GLY A 88 11.45 11.04 -19.00
C GLY A 88 10.38 9.95 -18.96
N TRP A 89 9.82 9.66 -17.79
CA TRP A 89 8.69 8.72 -17.62
C TRP A 89 7.39 9.31 -18.16
N TYR A 90 7.44 9.72 -19.42
CA TYR A 90 6.34 10.21 -20.23
C TYR A 90 6.02 9.19 -21.32
N GLY A 91 4.90 9.44 -21.97
CA GLY A 91 4.43 8.64 -23.09
C GLY A 91 2.96 8.36 -22.93
N TYR A 92 2.30 8.13 -24.06
CA TYR A 92 0.86 7.93 -24.12
C TYR A 92 0.37 6.82 -23.18
N TRP A 93 1.17 5.77 -23.00
CA TRP A 93 0.85 4.62 -22.16
C TRP A 93 1.68 4.53 -20.88
N ASN A 94 2.62 5.44 -20.64
CA ASN A 94 3.62 5.26 -19.57
C ASN A 94 3.48 6.31 -18.46
N PHE A 95 2.96 7.50 -18.79
CA PHE A 95 2.95 8.61 -17.85
C PHE A 95 2.02 8.32 -16.67
N GLY A 96 2.62 8.27 -15.48
CA GLY A 96 1.94 8.03 -14.20
C GLY A 96 2.51 6.85 -13.43
N ASP A 97 3.20 5.91 -14.07
CA ASP A 97 3.88 4.81 -13.37
C ASP A 97 5.33 5.14 -13.01
N PHE A 98 5.87 4.36 -12.09
CA PHE A 98 7.28 4.35 -11.72
C PHE A 98 7.96 3.07 -12.21
N MET A 99 9.28 3.09 -12.33
CA MET A 99 10.04 1.85 -12.50
C MET A 99 10.26 1.14 -11.13
N HIS A 100 10.56 -0.16 -11.15
CA HIS A 100 10.54 -1.04 -9.99
C HIS A 100 11.91 -1.15 -9.30
N SER A 101 12.99 -1.41 -10.05
CA SER A 101 14.34 -1.55 -9.47
C SER A 101 15.43 -0.82 -10.24
N TYR A 102 16.43 -0.36 -9.49
CA TYR A 102 17.57 0.37 -10.03
C TYR A 102 18.73 -0.53 -10.46
N ASP A 103 19.50 -0.08 -11.44
CA ASP A 103 20.77 -0.64 -11.87
C ASP A 103 21.90 0.36 -11.60
N GLN A 104 22.61 0.16 -10.49
CA GLN A 104 23.70 1.03 -10.05
C GLN A 104 24.91 1.04 -10.98
N TYR A 105 25.07 0.03 -11.85
CA TYR A 105 26.22 -0.05 -12.76
C TYR A 105 25.95 0.68 -14.07
N ARG A 106 24.69 0.66 -14.52
CA ARG A 106 24.25 1.41 -15.70
C ARG A 106 23.69 2.80 -15.37
N HIS A 107 23.56 3.13 -14.08
CA HIS A 107 23.02 4.41 -13.59
C HIS A 107 21.63 4.73 -14.16
N GLN A 108 20.78 3.70 -14.21
CA GLN A 108 19.43 3.77 -14.75
C GLN A 108 18.52 2.76 -14.08
N TRP A 109 17.22 2.96 -14.19
CA TRP A 109 16.26 1.92 -13.84
C TRP A 109 16.35 0.75 -14.82
N ARG A 110 15.99 -0.44 -14.35
CA ARG A 110 16.04 -1.68 -15.12
C ARG A 110 14.90 -1.80 -16.14
N TYR A 111 14.76 -0.79 -16.99
CA TYR A 111 13.66 -0.64 -17.97
C TYR A 111 13.59 -1.79 -18.98
N ASP A 112 14.66 -2.57 -19.13
CA ASP A 112 14.83 -3.64 -20.11
C ASP A 112 14.90 -5.05 -19.50
N LEU A 113 14.76 -5.20 -18.18
CA LEU A 113 14.94 -6.47 -17.49
C LEU A 113 13.65 -7.00 -16.84
N GLY A 114 12.76 -7.54 -17.65
CA GLY A 114 11.56 -8.26 -17.18
C GLY A 114 10.80 -7.51 -16.08
N GLY A 115 10.52 -8.20 -14.97
CA GLY A 115 9.85 -7.62 -13.79
C GLY A 115 10.67 -6.64 -12.97
N PHE A 116 11.71 -6.00 -13.51
CA PHE A 116 12.38 -4.89 -12.82
C PHE A 116 12.10 -3.51 -13.44
N ALA A 117 11.34 -3.49 -14.54
CA ALA A 117 10.97 -2.28 -15.26
C ALA A 117 9.73 -1.61 -14.64
N TRP A 118 8.62 -1.39 -15.34
CA TRP A 118 7.43 -0.70 -14.81
C TRP A 118 6.86 -1.39 -13.59
N ALA A 119 6.52 -0.62 -12.55
CA ALA A 119 6.18 -1.12 -11.23
C ALA A 119 4.74 -1.62 -11.12
N ASN A 120 3.81 -1.11 -11.94
CA ASN A 120 2.42 -1.56 -12.00
C ASN A 120 1.81 -1.87 -10.61
N ASN A 121 1.84 -0.90 -9.70
CA ASN A 121 1.29 -1.05 -8.34
C ASN A 121 1.96 -2.09 -7.42
N GLU A 122 3.07 -2.71 -7.82
CA GLU A 122 3.76 -3.69 -6.97
C GLU A 122 4.16 -3.03 -5.65
N LEU A 123 3.66 -3.62 -4.56
CA LEU A 123 3.79 -3.15 -3.17
C LEU A 123 3.17 -1.77 -2.86
N ALA A 124 2.12 -1.40 -3.58
CA ALA A 124 1.20 -0.30 -3.27
C ALA A 124 1.83 1.12 -3.17
N PRO A 125 2.68 1.57 -4.13
CA PRO A 125 3.13 2.96 -4.18
C PRO A 125 1.97 3.97 -4.27
N ASN A 126 0.83 3.59 -4.86
CA ASN A 126 -0.39 4.41 -4.86
C ASN A 126 -0.85 4.75 -3.43
N MET A 127 -0.96 3.75 -2.56
CA MET A 127 -1.43 3.97 -1.18
C MET A 127 -0.43 4.82 -0.40
N TRP A 128 0.87 4.65 -0.66
CA TRP A 128 1.90 5.52 -0.08
C TRP A 128 1.66 6.98 -0.45
N LEU A 129 1.55 7.29 -1.75
CA LEU A 129 1.39 8.66 -2.22
C LEU A 129 0.08 9.28 -1.73
N TRP A 130 -1.03 8.53 -1.76
CA TRP A 130 -2.32 9.00 -1.26
C TRP A 130 -2.31 9.26 0.23
N GLN A 131 -1.78 8.34 1.05
CA GLN A 131 -1.70 8.55 2.49
C GLN A 131 -0.74 9.70 2.83
N TYR A 132 0.38 9.84 2.11
CA TYR A 132 1.26 11.00 2.29
C TYR A 132 0.54 12.32 1.99
N PHE A 133 -0.23 12.39 0.89
CA PHE A 133 -1.05 13.56 0.58
C PHE A 133 -2.08 13.86 1.67
N LEU A 134 -2.84 12.86 2.14
CA LEU A 134 -3.86 13.05 3.18
C LEU A 134 -3.28 13.61 4.49
N ARG A 135 -2.04 13.22 4.82
CA ARG A 135 -1.30 13.68 6.01
C ARG A 135 -0.80 15.12 5.89
N THR A 136 -0.41 15.55 4.69
CA THR A 136 0.43 16.75 4.50
C THR A 136 -0.24 17.85 3.69
N GLY A 137 -1.17 17.50 2.80
CA GLY A 137 -1.71 18.39 1.78
C GLY A 137 -0.70 18.73 0.67
N ASP A 138 0.42 18.00 0.56
CA ASP A 138 1.48 18.32 -0.40
C ASP A 138 1.01 18.15 -1.85
N ALA A 139 1.11 19.22 -2.64
CA ALA A 139 0.66 19.24 -4.03
C ALA A 139 1.46 18.28 -4.95
N ARG A 140 2.75 18.03 -4.67
CA ARG A 140 3.57 17.06 -5.43
C ARG A 140 3.02 15.66 -5.22
N ALA A 141 2.71 15.31 -3.97
CA ALA A 141 2.10 14.01 -3.63
C ALA A 141 0.75 13.84 -4.32
N TYR A 142 -0.12 14.86 -4.29
CA TYR A 142 -1.39 14.81 -5.01
C TYR A 142 -1.21 14.54 -6.50
N ARG A 143 -0.32 15.29 -7.17
CA ARG A 143 -0.12 15.16 -8.63
C ARG A 143 0.49 13.82 -9.04
N LEU A 144 1.45 13.31 -8.26
CA LEU A 144 1.99 11.98 -8.50
C LEU A 144 0.94 10.90 -8.26
N ALA A 145 0.17 10.99 -7.16
CA ALA A 145 -0.89 10.03 -6.85
C ALA A 145 -2.03 10.05 -7.88
N GLU A 146 -2.41 11.23 -8.38
CA GLU A 146 -3.39 11.42 -9.44
C GLU A 146 -2.91 10.78 -10.75
N ALA A 147 -1.69 11.08 -11.19
CA ALA A 147 -1.13 10.51 -12.41
C ALA A 147 -1.02 8.97 -12.31
N MET A 148 -0.53 8.46 -11.17
CA MET A 148 -0.43 7.02 -10.93
C MET A 148 -1.79 6.35 -10.85
N THR A 149 -2.79 7.02 -10.26
CA THR A 149 -4.17 6.53 -10.26
C THR A 149 -4.66 6.37 -11.69
N TRP A 150 -4.60 7.41 -12.52
CA TRP A 150 -5.05 7.34 -13.91
C TRP A 150 -4.31 6.29 -14.73
N HIS A 151 -2.98 6.23 -14.62
CA HIS A 151 -2.19 5.25 -15.34
C HIS A 151 -2.59 3.83 -14.95
N SER A 152 -2.50 3.51 -13.67
CA SER A 152 -2.66 2.12 -13.23
C SER A 152 -4.12 1.67 -13.21
N ALA A 153 -5.05 2.62 -13.14
CA ALA A 153 -6.47 2.40 -13.29
C ALA A 153 -6.90 2.13 -14.75
N GLU A 154 -6.06 2.35 -15.75
CA GLU A 154 -6.44 2.18 -17.17
C GLU A 154 -5.46 1.24 -17.90
N VAL A 155 -4.16 1.47 -17.74
CA VAL A 155 -3.12 0.79 -18.52
C VAL A 155 -2.70 -0.54 -17.92
N ASP A 156 -2.60 -0.60 -16.58
CA ASP A 156 -2.05 -1.77 -15.89
C ASP A 156 -3.09 -2.87 -15.66
N ARG A 157 -4.34 -2.69 -16.12
CA ARG A 157 -5.41 -3.67 -16.00
C ARG A 157 -6.19 -3.91 -17.29
N HIS A 158 -6.94 -5.00 -17.26
CA HIS A 158 -7.74 -5.45 -18.39
C HIS A 158 -9.21 -5.16 -18.14
N HIS A 159 -9.81 -4.32 -19.00
CA HIS A 159 -11.22 -3.93 -18.87
C HIS A 159 -12.20 -4.93 -19.50
N PHE A 160 -11.71 -5.80 -20.37
CA PHE A 160 -12.54 -6.76 -21.11
C PHE A 160 -11.73 -8.00 -21.52
N GLY A 161 -12.43 -8.99 -22.06
CA GLY A 161 -11.83 -10.25 -22.51
C GLY A 161 -11.52 -11.22 -21.37
N GLU A 162 -10.70 -12.22 -21.65
CA GLU A 162 -10.39 -13.33 -20.72
C GLU A 162 -9.80 -12.85 -19.39
N TYR A 163 -8.98 -11.80 -19.42
CA TYR A 163 -8.33 -11.23 -18.24
C TYR A 163 -9.10 -10.07 -17.61
N SER A 164 -10.34 -9.79 -18.03
CA SER A 164 -11.13 -8.69 -17.46
C SER A 164 -11.09 -8.71 -15.94
N GLN A 165 -10.97 -7.53 -15.31
CA GLN A 165 -10.86 -7.30 -13.86
C GLN A 165 -9.51 -7.66 -13.24
N LEU A 166 -8.57 -8.25 -13.99
CA LEU A 166 -7.22 -8.52 -13.52
C LEU A 166 -6.26 -7.41 -13.97
N GLY A 167 -5.28 -7.10 -13.10
CA GLY A 167 -4.14 -6.29 -13.48
C GLY A 167 -2.92 -7.13 -13.84
N SER A 168 -1.97 -6.55 -14.55
CA SER A 168 -0.75 -7.23 -15.00
C SER A 168 0.41 -6.89 -14.08
N ARG A 169 1.08 -7.91 -13.53
CA ARG A 169 2.30 -7.72 -12.74
C ARG A 169 3.37 -6.93 -13.51
N HIS A 170 4.16 -6.16 -12.78
CA HIS A 170 5.32 -5.38 -13.24
C HIS A 170 6.18 -6.08 -14.30
N ASN A 171 6.51 -5.35 -15.38
CA ASN A 171 7.31 -5.84 -16.51
C ASN A 171 7.83 -4.67 -17.40
N VAL A 172 8.65 -4.97 -18.42
CA VAL A 172 9.15 -4.03 -19.45
C VAL A 172 8.01 -3.32 -20.18
N VAL A 173 6.89 -4.02 -20.36
CA VAL A 173 5.64 -3.49 -20.92
C VAL A 173 4.56 -3.70 -19.87
N HIS A 174 3.71 -2.70 -19.66
CA HIS A 174 2.66 -2.70 -18.63
C HIS A 174 1.80 -3.98 -18.62
N TRP A 175 1.52 -4.58 -19.77
CA TRP A 175 0.72 -5.82 -19.89
C TRP A 175 1.55 -7.09 -20.16
N GLY A 176 2.88 -7.03 -20.06
CA GLY A 176 3.78 -8.09 -20.54
C GLY A 176 3.94 -9.30 -19.62
N CYS A 177 3.63 -9.20 -18.33
CA CYS A 177 3.78 -10.33 -17.40
C CYS A 177 2.62 -11.33 -17.52
N GLY A 178 2.91 -12.63 -17.38
CA GLY A 178 1.90 -13.69 -17.36
C GLY A 178 1.13 -13.81 -16.04
N CYS A 179 1.58 -13.12 -14.99
CA CYS A 179 0.83 -12.99 -13.74
C CYS A 179 -0.23 -11.90 -13.90
N LYS A 180 -1.48 -12.33 -14.11
CA LYS A 180 -2.66 -11.45 -14.12
C LYS A 180 -3.39 -11.63 -12.80
N GLU A 181 -3.41 -10.61 -11.96
CA GLU A 181 -3.74 -10.74 -10.54
C GLU A 181 -4.60 -9.55 -10.08
N VAL A 182 -5.55 -9.82 -9.17
CA VAL A 182 -6.46 -8.80 -8.62
C VAL A 182 -5.75 -7.77 -7.75
N ARG A 183 -4.57 -8.11 -7.19
CA ARG A 183 -3.75 -7.19 -6.38
C ARG A 183 -3.31 -5.93 -7.12
N ILE A 184 -3.27 -5.99 -8.45
CA ILE A 184 -2.86 -4.89 -9.31
C ILE A 184 -4.06 -4.01 -9.69
N SER A 185 -5.26 -4.60 -9.80
CA SER A 185 -6.50 -3.93 -10.24
C SER A 185 -7.42 -3.51 -9.10
N MET A 186 -7.05 -3.78 -7.85
CA MET A 186 -7.90 -3.60 -6.67
C MET A 186 -8.35 -2.14 -6.48
N ALA A 187 -9.62 -1.96 -6.14
CA ALA A 187 -10.28 -0.68 -5.92
C ALA A 187 -9.59 0.16 -4.83
N GLY A 188 -9.04 -0.50 -3.80
CA GLY A 188 -8.34 0.15 -2.69
C GLY A 188 -7.18 1.05 -3.12
N LEU A 189 -6.58 0.83 -4.29
CA LEU A 189 -5.49 1.66 -4.81
C LEU A 189 -5.98 3.03 -5.31
N HIS A 190 -7.23 3.13 -5.76
CA HIS A 190 -7.75 4.29 -6.48
C HIS A 190 -8.91 4.99 -5.74
N ARG A 191 -9.49 4.34 -4.73
CA ARG A 191 -10.62 4.90 -3.99
C ARG A 191 -10.34 6.26 -3.34
N TYR A 192 -9.09 6.52 -2.95
CA TYR A 192 -8.68 7.82 -2.38
C TYR A 192 -8.99 8.96 -3.37
N TYR A 193 -8.61 8.80 -4.63
CA TYR A 193 -8.93 9.77 -5.67
C TYR A 193 -10.44 9.93 -5.84
N TYR A 194 -11.17 8.82 -5.98
CA TYR A 194 -12.62 8.84 -6.17
C TYR A 194 -13.35 9.61 -5.05
N PHE A 195 -13.04 9.35 -3.78
CA PHE A 195 -13.71 10.03 -2.67
C PHE A 195 -13.29 11.50 -2.53
N LEU A 196 -12.12 11.88 -3.03
CA LEU A 196 -11.68 13.28 -3.06
C LEU A 196 -12.30 14.09 -4.20
N THR A 197 -12.52 13.46 -5.37
CA THR A 197 -12.89 14.18 -6.60
C THR A 197 -14.31 13.91 -7.07
N GLY A 198 -14.89 12.78 -6.69
CA GLY A 198 -16.16 12.29 -7.24
C GLY A 198 -16.07 11.84 -8.71
N ASP A 199 -14.86 11.65 -9.25
CA ASP A 199 -14.64 11.37 -10.67
C ASP A 199 -15.42 10.14 -11.15
N GLU A 200 -16.29 10.35 -12.13
CA GLU A 200 -17.21 9.32 -12.61
C GLU A 200 -16.48 8.17 -13.31
N ARG A 201 -15.39 8.44 -14.03
CA ARG A 201 -14.63 7.41 -14.74
C ARG A 201 -13.93 6.49 -13.75
N ILE A 202 -13.28 7.05 -12.74
CA ILE A 202 -12.71 6.24 -11.66
C ILE A 202 -13.82 5.49 -10.92
N GLY A 203 -14.99 6.11 -10.72
CA GLY A 203 -16.18 5.42 -10.19
C GLY A 203 -16.63 4.21 -11.01
N GLU A 204 -16.68 4.32 -12.34
CA GLU A 204 -16.96 3.19 -13.24
C GLU A 204 -15.93 2.08 -13.03
N LEU A 205 -14.65 2.45 -12.96
CA LEU A 205 -13.54 1.53 -12.82
C LEU A 205 -13.46 0.83 -11.45
N LEU A 206 -13.90 1.48 -10.36
CA LEU A 206 -14.07 0.80 -9.07
C LEU A 206 -15.20 -0.24 -9.16
N SER A 207 -16.28 0.10 -9.87
CA SER A 207 -17.44 -0.77 -10.07
C SER A 207 -17.10 -1.97 -10.96
N GLU A 208 -16.17 -1.80 -11.91
CA GLU A 208 -15.71 -2.84 -12.83
C GLU A 208 -15.11 -4.05 -12.10
N VAL A 209 -14.39 -3.80 -11.00
CA VAL A 209 -13.66 -4.84 -10.25
C VAL A 209 -14.43 -5.40 -9.05
N ARG A 210 -15.67 -4.95 -8.81
CA ARG A 210 -16.46 -5.35 -7.63
C ARG A 210 -16.71 -6.85 -7.52
N ASP A 211 -16.74 -7.56 -8.64
CA ASP A 211 -16.99 -9.00 -8.73
C ASP A 211 -15.76 -9.78 -9.25
N ALA A 212 -14.56 -9.23 -9.01
CA ALA A 212 -13.28 -9.81 -9.41
C ALA A 212 -13.00 -11.20 -8.82
N GLU A 213 -13.80 -11.69 -7.84
CA GLU A 213 -13.76 -13.10 -7.43
C GLU A 213 -13.95 -14.07 -8.60
N GLN A 214 -14.76 -13.69 -9.60
CA GLN A 214 -15.02 -14.52 -10.77
C GLN A 214 -13.79 -14.60 -11.68
N ALA A 215 -12.92 -13.59 -11.63
CA ALA A 215 -11.67 -13.59 -12.37
C ALA A 215 -10.69 -14.65 -11.87
N LEU A 216 -10.73 -14.97 -10.57
CA LEU A 216 -9.89 -16.02 -9.98
C LEU A 216 -10.31 -17.42 -10.44
N ASP A 217 -11.57 -17.63 -10.83
CA ASP A 217 -12.03 -18.89 -11.42
C ASP A 217 -11.67 -18.99 -12.91
N ARG A 218 -11.67 -17.86 -13.63
CA ARG A 218 -11.18 -17.79 -15.02
C ARG A 218 -9.68 -18.07 -15.11
N LEU A 219 -8.90 -17.47 -14.22
CA LEU A 219 -7.46 -17.63 -14.17
C LEU A 219 -6.98 -17.77 -12.72
N ASP A 220 -6.69 -19.01 -12.34
CA ASP A 220 -6.16 -19.31 -11.01
C ASP A 220 -4.78 -18.63 -10.83
N PRO A 221 -4.61 -17.76 -9.80
CA PRO A 221 -3.37 -17.04 -9.57
C PRO A 221 -2.21 -17.95 -9.15
N MET A 222 -2.51 -19.16 -8.67
CA MET A 222 -1.54 -20.14 -8.18
C MET A 222 -1.46 -21.41 -9.03
N ARG A 223 -1.98 -21.40 -10.26
CA ARG A 223 -1.96 -22.54 -11.22
C ARG A 223 -0.59 -23.15 -11.51
N GLU A 224 0.49 -22.40 -11.29
CA GLU A 224 1.87 -22.88 -11.47
C GLU A 224 2.40 -23.63 -10.23
N PHE A 225 1.70 -23.53 -9.10
CA PHE A 225 2.09 -24.10 -7.80
C PHE A 225 1.14 -25.19 -7.32
N TYR A 226 -0.13 -25.12 -7.72
CA TYR A 226 -1.19 -26.02 -7.28
C TYR A 226 -2.09 -26.43 -8.42
N ASP A 227 -2.51 -27.70 -8.39
CA ASP A 227 -3.57 -28.21 -9.26
C ASP A 227 -4.93 -27.78 -8.72
N ARG A 228 -5.77 -27.17 -9.58
CA ARG A 228 -7.14 -26.78 -9.22
C ARG A 228 -8.10 -27.97 -9.27
N THR A 229 -9.16 -27.90 -8.45
CA THR A 229 -10.34 -28.75 -8.62
C THR A 229 -11.34 -28.10 -9.58
N PRO A 230 -12.35 -28.82 -10.09
CA PRO A 230 -13.39 -28.19 -10.91
C PRO A 230 -14.17 -27.11 -10.15
N GLU A 231 -14.39 -27.28 -8.85
CA GLU A 231 -15.24 -26.40 -8.02
C GLU A 231 -14.47 -25.30 -7.27
N ARG A 232 -13.13 -25.38 -7.19
CA ARG A 232 -12.31 -24.45 -6.39
C ARG A 232 -11.08 -23.99 -7.14
N THR A 233 -10.80 -22.69 -7.01
CA THR A 233 -9.53 -22.04 -7.37
C THR A 233 -8.69 -21.82 -6.11
N HIS A 234 -7.50 -21.23 -6.26
CA HIS A 234 -6.68 -20.81 -5.13
C HIS A 234 -6.77 -19.30 -4.91
N ILE A 235 -6.63 -18.91 -3.65
CA ILE A 235 -6.60 -17.52 -3.23
C ILE A 235 -5.51 -17.33 -2.18
N ARG A 236 -4.69 -16.28 -2.30
CA ARG A 236 -3.80 -15.87 -1.22
C ARG A 236 -4.49 -14.84 -0.34
N ILE A 237 -4.33 -14.99 0.98
CA ILE A 237 -5.00 -14.14 1.98
C ILE A 237 -4.72 -12.64 1.74
N GLY A 238 -3.45 -12.28 1.53
CA GLY A 238 -3.07 -10.89 1.27
C GLY A 238 -3.39 -10.45 -0.16
N PRO A 239 -2.60 -10.88 -1.15
CA PRO A 239 -2.68 -10.33 -2.50
C PRO A 239 -4.05 -10.44 -3.15
N ASP A 240 -4.78 -11.54 -2.90
CA ASP A 240 -6.02 -11.82 -3.61
C ASP A 240 -7.24 -11.51 -2.74
N TRP A 241 -7.36 -12.13 -1.55
CA TRP A 241 -8.53 -11.91 -0.70
C TRP A 241 -8.60 -10.48 -0.16
N SER A 242 -7.48 -9.86 0.24
CA SER A 242 -7.50 -8.45 0.64
C SER A 242 -7.87 -7.51 -0.51
N ALA A 243 -7.48 -7.83 -1.75
CA ALA A 243 -7.89 -7.07 -2.93
C ALA A 243 -9.40 -7.14 -3.12
N LEU A 244 -9.99 -8.34 -3.04
CA LEU A 244 -11.45 -8.53 -3.11
C LEU A 244 -12.17 -7.79 -1.98
N VAL A 245 -11.68 -7.87 -0.75
CA VAL A 245 -12.22 -7.11 0.39
C VAL A 245 -12.18 -5.61 0.10
N SER A 246 -11.10 -5.08 -0.47
CA SER A 246 -11.03 -3.66 -0.84
C SER A 246 -12.08 -3.27 -1.90
N ASN A 247 -12.36 -4.17 -2.85
CA ASN A 247 -13.35 -3.96 -3.90
C ASN A 247 -14.77 -3.93 -3.31
N TRP A 248 -15.12 -4.94 -2.51
CA TRP A 248 -16.42 -5.00 -1.85
C TRP A 248 -16.61 -3.85 -0.87
N PHE A 249 -15.57 -3.46 -0.14
CA PHE A 249 -15.65 -2.35 0.81
C PHE A 249 -15.87 -1.01 0.11
N SER A 250 -15.17 -0.78 -1.01
CA SER A 250 -15.37 0.41 -1.84
C SER A 250 -16.78 0.46 -2.44
N GLU A 251 -17.31 -0.66 -2.93
CA GLU A 251 -18.68 -0.72 -3.47
C GLU A 251 -19.73 -0.55 -2.38
N TRP A 252 -19.51 -1.13 -1.20
CA TRP A 252 -20.39 -0.95 -0.04
C TRP A 252 -20.52 0.51 0.35
N GLU A 253 -19.41 1.23 0.51
CA GLU A 253 -19.45 2.66 0.87
C GLU A 253 -20.14 3.51 -0.19
N ARG A 254 -19.95 3.20 -1.48
CA ARG A 254 -20.53 3.96 -2.59
C ARG A 254 -22.03 3.74 -2.75
N THR A 255 -22.52 2.55 -2.43
CA THR A 255 -23.89 2.13 -2.74
C THR A 255 -24.78 1.96 -1.51
N GLY A 256 -24.19 1.74 -0.34
CA GLY A 256 -24.90 1.34 0.87
C GLY A 256 -25.47 -0.09 0.84
N ASP A 257 -25.23 -0.87 -0.22
CA ASP A 257 -25.73 -2.24 -0.33
C ASP A 257 -24.98 -3.17 0.63
N SER A 258 -25.69 -3.62 1.67
CA SER A 258 -25.13 -4.48 2.70
C SER A 258 -24.65 -5.83 2.19
N SER A 259 -25.07 -6.26 0.99
CA SER A 259 -24.61 -7.51 0.41
C SER A 259 -23.08 -7.56 0.27
N TRP A 260 -22.44 -6.43 -0.07
CA TRP A 260 -20.98 -6.32 -0.16
C TRP A 260 -20.29 -6.42 1.19
N ARG A 261 -20.84 -5.74 2.21
CA ARG A 261 -20.38 -5.86 3.60
C ARG A 261 -20.49 -7.29 4.10
N ASP A 262 -21.60 -7.96 3.80
CA ASP A 262 -21.86 -9.31 4.27
C ASP A 262 -20.83 -10.31 3.71
N ARG A 263 -20.36 -10.13 2.46
CA ARG A 263 -19.24 -10.91 1.88
C ARG A 263 -17.94 -10.76 2.67
N ILE A 264 -17.61 -9.53 3.07
CA ILE A 264 -16.42 -9.23 3.88
C ILE A 264 -16.51 -9.95 5.23
N THR A 265 -17.63 -9.77 5.93
CA THR A 265 -17.83 -10.39 7.25
C THR A 265 -17.82 -11.91 7.19
N LYS A 266 -18.36 -12.50 6.11
CA LYS A 266 -18.29 -13.94 5.86
C LYS A 266 -16.85 -14.42 5.74
N GLY A 267 -16.04 -13.79 4.91
CA GLY A 267 -14.63 -14.16 4.72
C GLY A 267 -13.82 -14.04 6.02
N ILE A 268 -14.04 -12.96 6.79
CA ILE A 268 -13.41 -12.77 8.10
C ILE A 268 -13.79 -13.90 9.05
N GLY A 269 -15.09 -14.24 9.18
CA GLY A 269 -15.54 -15.33 10.03
C GLY A 269 -14.98 -16.70 9.63
N GLN A 270 -14.77 -16.93 8.33
CA GLN A 270 -14.12 -18.14 7.84
C GLN A 270 -12.63 -18.19 8.20
N LEU A 271 -11.90 -17.07 8.11
CA LEU A 271 -10.52 -16.97 8.56
C LEU A 271 -10.41 -17.18 10.07
N GLU A 272 -11.27 -16.55 10.87
CA GLU A 272 -11.31 -16.73 12.33
C GLU A 272 -11.55 -18.18 12.76
N ALA A 273 -12.30 -18.95 11.95
CA ALA A 273 -12.54 -20.36 12.19
C ALA A 273 -11.35 -21.28 11.80
N MET A 274 -10.32 -20.76 11.13
CA MET A 274 -9.13 -21.52 10.78
C MET A 274 -8.21 -21.72 11.99
N PRO A 275 -7.36 -22.77 12.03
CA PRO A 275 -6.56 -23.11 13.21
C PRO A 275 -5.70 -21.97 13.77
N HIS A 276 -5.25 -21.06 12.92
CA HIS A 276 -4.35 -19.96 13.26
C HIS A 276 -4.78 -18.62 12.63
N GLY A 277 -6.05 -18.47 12.24
CA GLY A 277 -6.53 -17.21 11.65
C GLY A 277 -5.79 -16.83 10.37
N LEU A 278 -5.33 -15.58 10.28
CA LEU A 278 -4.46 -15.10 9.19
C LEU A 278 -3.16 -15.91 9.05
N LEU A 279 -2.71 -16.59 10.11
CA LEU A 279 -1.50 -17.42 10.06
C LEU A 279 -1.73 -18.81 9.46
N SER A 280 -2.98 -19.18 9.16
CA SER A 280 -3.31 -20.45 8.51
C SER A 280 -2.96 -20.47 7.01
N GLY A 281 -2.63 -19.32 6.41
CA GLY A 281 -2.19 -19.18 5.02
C GLY A 281 -0.66 -19.33 4.84
N PRO A 282 -0.07 -18.77 3.76
CA PRO A 282 -0.59 -17.66 2.94
C PRO A 282 -1.67 -18.00 1.89
N THR A 283 -1.78 -19.25 1.44
CA THR A 283 -2.65 -19.68 0.33
C THR A 283 -3.75 -20.62 0.83
N LEU A 284 -4.96 -20.44 0.29
CA LEU A 284 -6.15 -21.22 0.60
C LEU A 284 -6.81 -21.70 -0.70
N GLU A 285 -7.73 -22.66 -0.57
CA GLU A 285 -8.70 -22.96 -1.62
C GLU A 285 -9.90 -22.01 -1.50
N PHE A 286 -10.50 -21.67 -2.65
CA PHE A 286 -11.61 -20.72 -2.73
C PHE A 286 -12.68 -21.18 -3.72
N ASN A 287 -13.93 -21.18 -3.26
CA ASN A 287 -15.08 -21.30 -4.13
C ASN A 287 -15.61 -19.90 -4.47
N ALA A 288 -15.41 -19.42 -5.70
CA ALA A 288 -15.79 -18.07 -6.11
C ALA A 288 -17.31 -17.85 -6.17
N ALA A 289 -18.11 -18.89 -6.48
CA ALA A 289 -19.55 -18.78 -6.54
C ALA A 289 -20.19 -18.68 -5.15
N ALA A 290 -19.68 -19.47 -4.20
CA ALA A 290 -20.15 -19.48 -2.82
C ALA A 290 -19.46 -18.42 -1.96
N LEU A 291 -18.29 -17.90 -2.38
CA LEU A 291 -17.39 -17.10 -1.56
C LEU A 291 -16.92 -17.83 -0.30
N ASP A 292 -16.53 -19.10 -0.45
CA ASP A 292 -16.07 -19.94 0.67
C ASP A 292 -14.56 -20.12 0.64
N LEU A 293 -13.92 -19.77 1.76
CA LEU A 293 -12.50 -20.04 2.03
C LEU A 293 -12.33 -21.42 2.67
N HIS A 294 -11.44 -22.22 2.11
CA HIS A 294 -11.13 -23.56 2.57
C HIS A 294 -9.65 -23.67 2.94
N HIS A 295 -9.39 -23.98 4.20
CA HIS A 295 -8.05 -24.24 4.70
C HIS A 295 -7.48 -25.53 4.09
N MET A 296 -6.30 -25.43 3.48
CA MET A 296 -5.55 -26.57 2.95
C MET A 296 -4.72 -27.20 4.06
N PHE A 297 -3.71 -26.46 4.52
CA PHE A 297 -2.86 -26.74 5.68
C PHE A 297 -2.10 -25.46 6.04
N THR A 298 -1.57 -25.38 7.25
CA THR A 298 -0.81 -24.21 7.72
C THR A 298 0.61 -24.25 7.17
N GLY A 299 1.12 -23.10 6.69
CA GLY A 299 2.45 -23.03 6.08
C GLY A 299 2.46 -23.44 4.61
N THR A 300 1.38 -23.16 3.87
CA THR A 300 1.36 -23.33 2.41
C THR A 300 2.51 -22.56 1.73
N ALA A 301 2.86 -22.93 0.50
CA ALA A 301 3.94 -22.29 -0.24
C ALA A 301 3.68 -20.78 -0.42
N GLY A 302 4.75 -20.00 -0.25
CA GLY A 302 4.73 -18.54 -0.24
C GLY A 302 5.21 -18.00 1.10
N GLY A 303 5.91 -16.86 1.07
CA GLY A 303 6.33 -16.18 2.31
C GLY A 303 5.20 -15.34 2.89
N PHE A 304 5.14 -15.24 4.21
CA PHE A 304 4.12 -14.46 4.92
C PHE A 304 4.25 -12.94 4.69
N HIS A 305 5.40 -12.45 4.23
CA HIS A 305 5.55 -11.08 3.74
C HIS A 305 4.58 -10.77 2.57
N MET A 306 4.21 -11.76 1.75
CA MET A 306 3.25 -11.56 0.66
C MET A 306 1.84 -11.27 1.17
N ILE A 307 1.50 -11.73 2.39
CA ILE A 307 0.19 -11.49 3.02
C ILE A 307 -0.04 -9.98 3.25
N ILE A 308 1.04 -9.22 3.44
CA ILE A 308 0.97 -7.84 3.92
C ILE A 308 1.46 -6.80 2.90
N ALA A 309 2.19 -7.23 1.87
CA ALA A 309 2.93 -6.29 1.03
C ALA A 309 2.06 -5.48 0.04
N PHE A 310 0.83 -5.91 -0.25
CA PHE A 310 -0.02 -5.34 -1.31
C PHE A 310 -1.17 -4.49 -0.79
N GLY A 311 -0.93 -3.69 0.25
CA GLY A 311 -1.97 -2.82 0.81
C GLY A 311 -2.93 -3.50 1.79
N ALA A 312 -2.68 -4.77 2.13
CA ALA A 312 -3.55 -5.52 3.01
C ALA A 312 -3.68 -4.92 4.43
N PRO A 313 -2.59 -4.45 5.08
CA PRO A 313 -2.69 -3.75 6.36
C PRO A 313 -3.61 -2.52 6.28
N GLN A 314 -3.49 -1.74 5.20
CA GLN A 314 -4.30 -0.53 4.96
C GLN A 314 -5.79 -0.88 4.86
N VAL A 315 -6.12 -1.91 4.08
CA VAL A 315 -7.51 -2.37 3.88
C VAL A 315 -8.07 -2.99 5.15
N TRP A 316 -7.36 -3.92 5.78
CA TRP A 316 -7.88 -4.68 6.91
C TRP A 316 -8.10 -3.84 8.15
N MET A 317 -7.16 -2.96 8.49
CA MET A 317 -7.30 -2.09 9.66
C MET A 317 -8.45 -1.09 9.47
N GLU A 318 -8.63 -0.55 8.26
CA GLU A 318 -9.75 0.33 7.93
C GLU A 318 -11.09 -0.43 8.02
N VAL A 319 -11.19 -1.61 7.42
CA VAL A 319 -12.39 -2.46 7.48
C VAL A 319 -12.73 -2.88 8.91
N ALA A 320 -11.72 -3.29 9.69
CA ALA A 320 -11.92 -3.71 11.08
C ALA A 320 -12.47 -2.57 11.94
N GLU A 321 -12.00 -1.33 11.70
CA GLU A 321 -12.51 -0.16 12.39
C GLU A 321 -13.91 0.24 11.92
N ALA A 322 -14.12 0.37 10.60
CA ALA A 322 -15.37 0.82 10.01
C ALA A 322 -16.55 -0.12 10.32
N LEU A 323 -16.28 -1.42 10.47
CA LEU A 323 -17.27 -2.45 10.78
C LEU A 323 -17.29 -2.87 12.26
N ASP A 324 -16.43 -2.29 13.10
CA ASP A 324 -16.26 -2.61 14.53
C ASP A 324 -16.07 -4.12 14.80
N LEU A 325 -15.14 -4.74 14.06
CA LEU A 325 -14.91 -6.19 14.08
C LEU A 325 -13.79 -6.56 15.05
N GLU A 326 -14.12 -6.69 16.33
CA GLU A 326 -13.14 -6.95 17.40
C GLU A 326 -12.36 -8.27 17.22
N GLY A 327 -13.03 -9.33 16.75
CA GLY A 327 -12.36 -10.60 16.41
C GLY A 327 -11.27 -10.41 15.35
N PHE A 328 -11.57 -9.59 14.33
CA PHE A 328 -10.63 -9.29 13.26
C PHE A 328 -9.48 -8.39 13.74
N ARG A 329 -9.78 -7.36 14.54
CA ARG A 329 -8.76 -6.52 15.19
C ARG A 329 -7.76 -7.38 15.95
N ARG A 330 -8.24 -8.32 16.78
CA ARG A 330 -7.36 -9.25 17.51
C ARG A 330 -6.54 -10.13 16.56
N MET A 331 -7.16 -10.68 15.52
CA MET A 331 -6.47 -11.54 14.54
C MET A 331 -5.34 -10.80 13.80
N ILE A 332 -5.54 -9.53 13.43
CA ILE A 332 -4.50 -8.65 12.85
C ILE A 332 -3.36 -8.42 13.85
N ALA A 333 -3.70 -8.12 15.11
CA ALA A 333 -2.72 -7.92 16.18
C ALA A 333 -1.89 -9.18 16.47
N ASP A 334 -2.54 -10.34 16.50
CA ASP A 334 -1.89 -11.64 16.70
C ASP A 334 -0.92 -11.96 15.55
N PHE A 335 -1.32 -11.71 14.30
CA PHE A 335 -0.44 -11.88 13.15
C PHE A 335 0.83 -11.03 13.28
N GLY A 336 0.68 -9.75 13.60
CA GLY A 336 1.80 -8.82 13.79
C GLY A 336 2.74 -9.23 14.91
N ARG A 337 2.18 -9.58 16.08
CA ARG A 337 2.96 -10.07 17.22
C ARG A 337 3.69 -11.37 16.89
N PHE A 338 3.02 -12.31 16.22
CA PHE A 338 3.59 -13.61 15.86
C PHE A 338 4.81 -13.46 14.95
N TYR A 339 4.75 -12.54 13.98
CA TYR A 339 5.86 -12.26 13.06
C TYR A 339 7.17 -11.95 13.80
N ALA A 340 7.06 -11.23 14.93
CA ALA A 340 8.18 -10.79 15.74
C ALA A 340 8.66 -11.81 16.78
N LEU A 341 7.99 -12.95 16.94
CA LEU A 341 8.38 -13.96 17.93
C LEU A 341 9.72 -14.60 17.58
N PRO A 342 10.51 -15.03 18.59
CA PRO A 342 11.65 -15.91 18.36
C PRO A 342 11.22 -17.24 17.73
N GLU A 343 12.08 -17.85 16.92
CA GLU A 343 11.82 -19.10 16.21
C GLU A 343 11.26 -20.21 17.12
N ALA A 344 11.89 -20.45 18.27
CA ALA A 344 11.47 -21.49 19.22
C ALA A 344 10.02 -21.29 19.70
N GLU A 345 9.57 -20.04 19.83
CA GLU A 345 8.21 -19.72 20.24
C GLU A 345 7.22 -19.90 19.08
N LYS A 346 7.59 -19.53 17.85
CA LYS A 346 6.78 -19.80 16.64
C LYS A 346 6.53 -21.29 16.49
N GLN A 347 7.57 -22.10 16.61
CA GLN A 347 7.46 -23.56 16.54
C GLN A 347 6.60 -24.10 17.70
N ARG A 348 6.79 -23.63 18.93
CA ARG A 348 6.01 -24.07 20.09
C ARG A 348 4.51 -23.78 19.93
N LEU A 349 4.16 -22.58 19.48
CA LEU A 349 2.76 -22.14 19.33
C LEU A 349 2.02 -22.82 18.18
N THR A 350 2.76 -23.31 17.18
CA THR A 350 2.19 -23.87 15.94
C THR A 350 2.42 -25.37 15.82
N GLY A 351 2.96 -26.01 16.86
CA GLY A 351 3.31 -27.43 16.82
C GLY A 351 4.38 -27.78 15.77
N GLY A 352 5.24 -26.81 15.45
CA GLY A 352 6.31 -26.93 14.45
C GLY A 352 5.86 -26.73 13.01
N THR A 353 4.63 -26.29 12.76
CA THR A 353 4.15 -26.03 11.38
C THR A 353 4.66 -24.71 10.80
N LEU A 354 5.00 -23.73 11.66
CA LEU A 354 5.61 -22.47 11.25
C LEU A 354 6.96 -22.26 11.94
N ASP A 355 7.90 -21.73 11.17
CA ASP A 355 9.28 -21.40 11.56
C ASP A 355 9.72 -20.07 10.91
N ASP A 356 10.95 -19.62 11.18
CA ASP A 356 11.46 -18.35 10.63
C ASP A 356 11.60 -18.35 9.10
N GLY A 357 11.69 -19.52 8.45
CA GLY A 357 11.71 -19.64 6.99
C GLY A 357 10.44 -19.10 6.31
N HIS A 358 9.33 -19.06 7.04
CA HIS A 358 8.05 -18.53 6.56
C HIS A 358 7.98 -16.98 6.62
N PHE A 359 8.82 -16.35 7.46
CA PHE A 359 8.73 -14.93 7.84
C PHE A 359 9.95 -14.11 7.39
N SER A 360 10.13 -13.99 6.08
CA SER A 360 11.18 -13.13 5.49
C SER A 360 10.83 -11.63 5.57
N TRP A 361 11.79 -10.72 5.40
CA TRP A 361 11.53 -9.26 5.32
C TRP A 361 10.79 -8.64 6.53
N PRO A 362 11.37 -8.66 7.75
CA PRO A 362 10.75 -8.08 8.94
C PRO A 362 10.40 -6.59 8.81
N SER A 363 11.07 -5.82 7.95
CA SER A 363 10.77 -4.40 7.71
C SER A 363 9.38 -4.20 7.09
N MET A 364 8.95 -5.07 6.17
CA MET A 364 7.57 -5.06 5.64
C MET A 364 6.55 -5.48 6.73
N ALA A 365 7.00 -6.34 7.66
CA ALA A 365 6.42 -6.69 8.97
C ALA A 365 5.89 -5.55 9.85
N SER A 366 6.61 -4.43 9.81
CA SER A 366 6.65 -3.47 10.91
C SER A 366 5.31 -2.82 11.22
N GLY A 367 4.48 -2.50 10.23
CA GLY A 367 3.15 -1.93 10.42
C GLY A 367 2.18 -2.89 11.13
N MET A 368 2.23 -4.18 10.79
CA MET A 368 1.45 -5.20 11.49
C MET A 368 1.98 -5.41 12.92
N MET A 369 3.30 -5.45 13.10
CA MET A 369 3.91 -5.52 14.43
C MET A 369 3.54 -4.30 15.29
N ALA A 370 3.51 -3.10 14.72
CA ALA A 370 3.11 -1.87 15.38
C ALA A 370 1.64 -1.91 15.81
N TYR A 371 0.77 -2.46 14.96
CA TYR A 371 -0.62 -2.71 15.31
C TYR A 371 -0.76 -3.70 16.46
N GLY A 372 0.00 -4.79 16.44
CA GLY A 372 0.08 -5.72 17.58
C GLY A 372 0.57 -5.05 18.87
N ALA A 373 1.60 -4.20 18.78
CA ALA A 373 2.14 -3.46 19.90
C ALA A 373 1.12 -2.46 20.47
N TRP A 374 0.41 -1.74 19.60
CA TRP A 374 -0.64 -0.81 20.00
C TRP A 374 -1.82 -1.54 20.67
N TYR A 375 -2.32 -2.61 20.04
CA TYR A 375 -3.46 -3.39 20.53
C TYR A 375 -3.17 -4.00 21.92
N TYR A 376 -1.98 -4.58 22.09
CA TYR A 376 -1.58 -5.21 23.36
C TYR A 376 -0.85 -4.27 24.33
N ARG A 377 -0.60 -3.01 23.94
CA ARG A 377 0.26 -2.05 24.66
C ARG A 377 1.65 -2.63 24.99
N ASP A 378 2.22 -3.39 24.06
CA ASP A 378 3.50 -4.07 24.21
C ASP A 378 4.66 -3.12 23.86
N GLU A 379 5.26 -2.51 24.89
CA GLU A 379 6.40 -1.59 24.73
C GLU A 379 7.65 -2.28 24.15
N GLY A 380 7.86 -3.57 24.46
CA GLY A 380 8.98 -4.33 23.94
C GLY A 380 8.84 -4.58 22.44
N LEU A 381 7.64 -4.94 22.00
CA LEU A 381 7.34 -5.07 20.57
C LEU A 381 7.44 -3.72 19.85
N ALA A 382 6.93 -2.63 20.43
CA ALA A 382 7.06 -1.28 19.86
C ALA A 382 8.53 -0.86 19.68
N ALA A 383 9.39 -1.13 20.67
CA ALA A 383 10.82 -0.86 20.55
C ALA A 383 11.47 -1.70 19.44
N LYS A 384 11.11 -2.98 19.35
CA LYS A 384 11.60 -3.88 18.30
C LYS A 384 11.16 -3.45 16.89
N VAL A 385 9.93 -2.94 16.73
CA VAL A 385 9.45 -2.40 15.46
C VAL A 385 10.37 -1.28 14.98
N TRP A 386 10.69 -0.33 15.86
CA TRP A 386 11.58 0.77 15.51
C TRP A 386 13.02 0.31 15.24
N GLU A 387 13.55 -0.64 16.01
CA GLU A 387 14.85 -1.25 15.72
C GLU A 387 14.91 -1.78 14.27
N ILE A 388 13.89 -2.53 13.86
CA ILE A 388 13.80 -3.10 12.50
C ILE A 388 13.71 -2.00 11.44
N LEU A 389 12.80 -1.03 11.60
CA LEU A 389 12.57 0.02 10.60
C LEU A 389 13.76 0.98 10.44
N LEU A 390 14.42 1.33 11.54
CA LEU A 390 15.58 2.22 11.53
C LEU A 390 16.80 1.52 10.91
N ALA A 391 16.97 0.21 11.15
CA ALA A 391 18.01 -0.59 10.51
C ALA A 391 17.79 -0.74 8.99
N ASP A 392 16.52 -0.80 8.55
CA ASP A 392 16.12 -0.93 7.14
C ASP A 392 16.16 0.39 6.37
N ALA A 393 16.29 1.54 7.05
CA ALA A 393 16.20 2.86 6.42
C ALA A 393 17.29 3.18 5.37
N GLU A 394 18.29 2.29 5.17
CA GLU A 394 19.45 2.35 4.25
C GLU A 394 20.22 3.70 4.18
N ASP A 395 21.54 3.67 4.39
CA ASP A 395 22.43 4.85 4.44
C ASP A 395 22.12 5.89 5.55
N GLY A 396 21.26 5.53 6.51
CA GLY A 396 21.06 6.28 7.75
C GLY A 396 20.00 7.39 7.66
N LEU A 397 19.40 7.72 8.81
CA LEU A 397 18.47 8.86 8.99
C LEU A 397 19.17 10.11 9.54
N ASP A 398 20.47 9.99 9.76
CA ASP A 398 21.39 10.97 10.33
C ASP A 398 21.82 12.06 9.34
N VAL A 399 21.57 11.86 8.04
CA VAL A 399 21.74 12.87 6.98
C VAL A 399 20.43 13.12 6.24
N PRO A 400 20.16 14.36 5.76
CA PRO A 400 19.04 14.63 4.86
C PRO A 400 19.06 13.71 3.64
N PHE A 401 17.90 13.22 3.19
CA PHE A 401 17.81 12.30 2.05
C PHE A 401 18.52 12.87 0.81
N ALA A 402 18.36 14.17 0.52
CA ALA A 402 19.01 14.83 -0.60
C ALA A 402 20.55 14.72 -0.60
N GLU A 403 21.17 14.61 0.58
CA GLU A 403 22.62 14.45 0.76
C GLU A 403 23.08 12.99 0.59
N SER A 404 22.18 12.02 0.78
CA SER A 404 22.44 10.60 0.47
C SER A 404 22.46 10.28 -1.03
N LEU A 405 21.99 11.22 -1.88
CA LEU A 405 21.98 11.06 -3.33
C LEU A 405 23.39 11.20 -3.91
N LYS A 406 23.72 10.29 -4.83
CA LYS A 406 24.98 10.31 -5.58
C LYS A 406 24.78 11.00 -6.93
N GLN A 407 25.84 11.59 -7.45
CA GLN A 407 25.89 12.04 -8.84
C GLN A 407 26.57 10.98 -9.70
N ALA A 408 25.95 10.64 -10.83
CA ALA A 408 26.55 9.78 -11.83
C ALA A 408 26.69 10.53 -13.16
N HIS A 409 27.88 10.46 -13.75
CA HIS A 409 28.20 11.06 -15.03
C HIS A 409 27.89 10.08 -16.16
N THR A 410 26.63 10.04 -16.60
CA THR A 410 26.22 9.34 -17.82
C THR A 410 26.14 10.32 -19.01
N TRP A 411 25.58 9.90 -20.14
CA TRP A 411 25.29 10.79 -21.27
C TRP A 411 24.45 12.02 -20.85
N GLN A 412 23.52 11.84 -19.91
CA GLN A 412 22.84 12.90 -19.17
C GLN A 412 23.23 12.75 -17.69
N PRO A 413 23.78 13.78 -17.02
CA PRO A 413 24.07 13.67 -15.59
C PRO A 413 22.80 13.34 -14.80
N VAL A 414 22.90 12.38 -13.88
CA VAL A 414 21.76 11.94 -13.05
C VAL A 414 22.11 12.01 -11.57
N ARG A 415 21.12 12.39 -10.75
CA ARG A 415 21.12 12.19 -9.31
C ARG A 415 20.46 10.83 -9.02
N GLU A 416 21.11 9.99 -8.24
CA GLU A 416 20.65 8.62 -8.02
C GLU A 416 20.77 8.17 -6.57
N PHE A 417 19.92 7.22 -6.18
CA PHE A 417 20.07 6.43 -4.97
C PHE A 417 20.29 4.96 -5.37
N PRO A 418 21.55 4.49 -5.47
CA PRO A 418 21.91 3.27 -6.20
C PRO A 418 21.21 1.97 -5.78
N ARG A 419 20.76 1.86 -4.51
CA ARG A 419 20.09 0.68 -3.97
C ARG A 419 18.56 0.79 -3.96
N LEU A 420 18.00 1.89 -4.47
CA LEU A 420 16.56 2.11 -4.41
C LEU A 420 15.78 1.02 -5.17
N SER A 421 14.68 0.61 -4.55
CA SER A 421 13.57 -0.03 -5.25
C SER A 421 12.27 0.63 -4.83
N THR A 422 11.29 0.65 -5.73
CA THR A 422 9.95 1.18 -5.45
C THR A 422 9.22 0.35 -4.41
N ASN A 423 9.52 -0.95 -4.35
CA ASN A 423 9.06 -1.85 -3.30
C ASN A 423 9.53 -1.39 -1.91
N TRP A 424 10.82 -1.08 -1.75
CA TRP A 424 11.33 -0.57 -0.48
C TRP A 424 10.76 0.80 -0.15
N ALA A 425 10.77 1.75 -1.10
CA ALA A 425 10.29 3.11 -0.85
C ALA A 425 8.82 3.15 -0.41
N SER A 426 7.95 2.37 -1.07
CA SER A 426 6.52 2.27 -0.74
C SER A 426 6.30 1.61 0.63
N GLN A 427 6.91 0.44 0.87
CA GLN A 427 6.72 -0.31 2.11
C GLN A 427 7.32 0.43 3.31
N TRP A 428 8.54 0.96 3.18
CA TRP A 428 9.16 1.74 4.25
C TRP A 428 8.28 2.93 4.61
N SER A 429 7.79 3.67 3.60
CA SER A 429 6.98 4.87 3.84
C SER A 429 5.63 4.56 4.48
N LEU A 430 4.89 3.58 3.96
CA LEU A 430 3.61 3.14 4.53
C LEU A 430 3.77 2.70 5.99
N ASN A 431 4.80 1.90 6.27
CA ASN A 431 5.04 1.40 7.60
C ASN A 431 5.49 2.49 8.57
N VAL A 432 6.36 3.42 8.17
CA VAL A 432 6.76 4.56 9.02
C VAL A 432 5.57 5.44 9.38
N MET A 433 4.73 5.79 8.40
CA MET A 433 3.53 6.60 8.64
C MET A 433 2.56 5.91 9.62
N LEU A 434 2.36 4.59 9.45
CA LEU A 434 1.53 3.78 10.33
C LEU A 434 2.12 3.63 11.74
N CYS A 435 3.44 3.39 11.86
CA CYS A 435 4.12 3.27 13.15
C CYS A 435 4.08 4.59 13.93
N LEU A 436 4.32 5.73 13.27
CA LEU A 436 4.17 7.04 13.91
C LEU A 436 2.75 7.26 14.45
N GLU A 437 1.70 6.87 13.71
CA GLU A 437 0.31 6.97 14.18
C GLU A 437 0.05 6.04 15.36
N LEU A 438 0.41 4.77 15.27
CA LEU A 438 0.02 3.78 16.28
C LEU A 438 0.87 3.84 17.53
N ILE A 439 2.19 3.87 17.36
CA ILE A 439 3.16 3.66 18.43
C ILE A 439 4.02 4.88 18.73
N GLY A 440 3.82 6.01 18.04
CA GLY A 440 4.60 7.24 18.28
C GLY A 440 6.07 7.08 17.91
N PRO A 441 6.91 8.11 18.11
CA PRO A 441 8.32 8.05 17.74
C PRO A 441 9.11 7.09 18.64
N PRO A 442 10.28 6.62 18.18
CA PRO A 442 11.21 5.81 18.95
C PRO A 442 11.42 6.32 20.39
N GLY A 443 11.23 5.44 21.37
CA GLY A 443 11.41 5.74 22.79
C GLY A 443 10.27 6.52 23.46
N ALA A 444 9.22 6.92 22.73
CA ALA A 444 8.07 7.63 23.28
C ALA A 444 6.74 7.02 22.81
N PRO A 445 6.40 5.78 23.25
CA PRO A 445 5.15 5.16 22.85
C PRO A 445 3.94 6.00 23.25
N ARG A 446 2.91 6.06 22.41
CA ARG A 446 1.73 6.92 22.66
C ARG A 446 0.99 6.60 23.98
N TRP A 447 1.19 5.41 24.52
CA TRP A 447 0.64 4.96 25.80
C TRP A 447 1.63 5.03 26.98
N ALA A 448 2.88 5.48 26.76
CA ALA A 448 3.87 5.65 27.82
C ALA A 448 3.34 6.53 28.95
N GLY A 449 3.39 6.05 30.18
CA GLY A 449 2.94 6.78 31.37
C GLY A 449 1.43 6.74 31.65
N ARG A 450 0.62 6.06 30.84
CA ARG A 450 -0.77 5.71 31.21
C ARG A 450 -0.79 4.36 31.91
N ARG A 451 -1.19 4.30 33.18
CA ARG A 451 -1.33 3.03 33.92
C ARG A 451 -2.23 2.06 33.13
N SER A 452 -1.82 0.80 33.05
CA SER A 452 -2.60 -0.25 32.39
C SER A 452 -3.89 -0.52 33.17
N GLU A 453 -5.03 -0.17 32.58
CA GLU A 453 -6.35 -0.66 33.04
C GLU A 453 -6.75 -1.97 32.33
N LEU A 454 -5.77 -2.81 31.96
CA LEU A 454 -5.99 -4.09 31.29
C LEU A 454 -5.40 -5.28 32.08
N SER A 455 -5.42 -5.18 33.40
CA SER A 455 -5.49 -6.38 34.24
C SER A 455 -6.95 -6.57 34.65
N GLU A 456 -7.72 -7.26 33.81
CA GLU A 456 -8.98 -7.99 34.11
C GLU A 456 -9.83 -8.12 32.82
N LEU A 457 -9.49 -9.10 31.99
CA LEU A 457 -10.52 -9.80 31.20
C LEU A 457 -10.65 -11.21 31.79
N PRO A 458 -11.88 -11.72 32.01
CA PRO A 458 -12.09 -12.99 32.67
C PRO A 458 -11.54 -14.14 31.82
N ARG A 459 -10.94 -15.11 32.50
CA ARG A 459 -10.36 -16.34 31.96
C ARG A 459 -11.35 -17.18 31.15
#